data_AF-A0A934HBL5-F1
#
_entry.id   AF-A0A934HBL5-F1
#
_cell.length_a   1.000
_cell.length_b   1.000
_cell.length_c   1.000
_cell.angle_alpha   90.00
_cell.angle_beta   90.00
_cell.angle_gamma   90.00
#
_symmetry.space_group_name_H-M   'P 1'
#
loop_
_entity.id
_entity.type
_entity.pdbx_description
1 polymer ?
#
loop_
_entity_poly.entity_id
_entity_poly.type
_entity_poly.pdbx_seq_one_letter_code
_entity_poly.pdbx_strand_id
1 'polypeptide(L)'
;CGGNMRAEFYADEYRRYATYCRHFNEGKLYRIAGGPHDDDYHWTTVLMREAAARMEGLSLHYYSLIQWNDKKSATQFDESEWFTLLKKALFIDTLISQHSAIMDHYDPDKRVGLIVDEWGTWHAAEPGTNPAFLYQQNTLRDAVLAGVTFHIFHEHCDRVHMANIAQTVNVLQAMILTEGEKMLLTPTYHVFEMFKGHQDAARLPILLQGQDYVFNGDAIPQVSASASRNSRGEILVTACNLNPNQPADLFCSLHGTTATRVTGRVLTAASMNSFNTFASPHTVIPVQFNGATLDGSDLKFTLPPMSVIALTLT
;
A
#
# COMPACT_ATOMS: atom_id res chain seq x y z
N CYS A 1 -9.86 0.35 17.07
CA CYS A 1 -9.75 -0.78 18.03
C CYS A 1 -10.35 -0.45 19.40
N GLY A 2 -11.03 -1.42 20.03
CA GLY A 2 -11.16 -1.65 21.48
C GLY A 2 -11.90 -0.64 22.39
N GLY A 3 -12.82 -1.12 23.23
CA GLY A 3 -13.32 -0.39 24.40
C GLY A 3 -14.44 0.64 24.17
N ASN A 4 -14.86 0.87 22.92
CA ASN A 4 -15.92 1.83 22.55
C ASN A 4 -15.72 3.21 23.18
N MET A 5 -14.48 3.69 23.17
CA MET A 5 -14.10 4.94 23.81
C MET A 5 -14.38 6.14 22.91
N ARG A 6 -14.74 7.28 23.52
CA ARG A 6 -14.61 8.58 22.84
C ARG A 6 -13.14 8.98 22.75
N ALA A 7 -12.76 9.74 21.73
CA ALA A 7 -11.39 10.22 21.55
C ALA A 7 -10.84 10.95 22.79
N GLU A 8 -11.66 11.77 23.47
CA GLU A 8 -11.20 12.52 24.65
C GLU A 8 -10.84 11.60 25.81
N PHE A 9 -11.68 10.58 26.05
CA PHE A 9 -11.42 9.61 27.11
C PHE A 9 -10.18 8.75 26.78
N TYR A 10 -10.04 8.34 25.52
CA TYR A 10 -8.86 7.60 25.08
C TYR A 10 -7.59 8.44 25.23
N ALA A 11 -7.61 9.74 24.93
CA ALA A 11 -6.44 10.61 25.09
C ALA A 11 -5.97 10.68 26.55
N ASP A 12 -6.89 10.74 27.52
CA ASP A 12 -6.57 10.69 28.95
C ASP A 12 -5.92 9.35 29.34
N GLU A 13 -6.53 8.24 28.91
CA GLU A 13 -6.00 6.90 29.19
C GLU A 13 -4.62 6.70 28.51
N TYR A 14 -4.45 7.10 27.24
CA TYR A 14 -3.17 7.03 26.55
C TYR A 14 -2.07 7.76 27.33
N ARG A 15 -2.33 9.02 27.75
CA ARG A 15 -1.37 9.81 28.53
C ARG A 15 -1.02 9.14 29.86
N ARG A 16 -2.01 8.54 30.52
CA ARG A 16 -1.83 7.78 31.76
C ARG A 16 -0.91 6.58 31.54
N TYR A 17 -1.21 5.72 30.56
CA TYR A 17 -0.43 4.49 30.33
C TYR A 17 0.96 4.77 29.74
N ALA A 18 1.06 5.70 28.77
CA ALA A 18 2.34 6.08 28.16
C ALA A 18 3.36 6.61 29.19
N THR A 19 2.89 7.21 30.29
CA THR A 19 3.74 7.65 31.40
C THR A 19 4.54 6.49 32.00
N TYR A 20 3.98 5.29 32.06
CA TYR A 20 4.64 4.12 32.68
C TYR A 20 5.52 3.33 31.69
N CYS A 21 5.47 3.66 30.40
CA CYS A 21 6.37 3.14 29.37
C CYS A 21 7.72 3.90 29.42
N ARG A 22 8.59 3.51 30.36
CA ARG A 22 9.91 4.13 30.58
C ARG A 22 10.99 3.56 29.66
N HIS A 23 12.01 4.37 29.38
CA HIS A 23 13.25 3.90 28.75
C HIS A 23 14.12 3.24 29.83
N PHE A 24 14.34 1.92 29.74
CA PHE A 24 15.15 1.18 30.73
C PHE A 24 16.57 0.87 30.23
N ASN A 25 16.80 0.85 28.91
CA ASN A 25 18.08 0.55 28.28
C ASN A 25 18.50 1.70 27.33
N GLU A 26 19.61 1.53 26.60
CA GLU A 26 20.05 2.48 25.55
C GLU A 26 19.00 2.69 24.43
N GLY A 27 18.05 1.75 24.29
CA GLY A 27 16.93 1.86 23.35
C GLY A 27 15.87 2.87 23.79
N LYS A 28 15.49 3.77 22.88
CA LYS A 28 14.32 4.64 23.04
C LYS A 28 13.06 3.90 22.59
N LEU A 29 12.01 3.95 23.41
CA LEU A 29 10.69 3.46 23.03
C LEU A 29 10.07 4.41 22.02
N TYR A 30 9.48 3.85 20.98
CA TYR A 30 8.64 4.57 20.02
C TYR A 30 7.18 4.26 20.35
N ARG A 31 6.51 5.17 21.07
CA ARG A 31 5.13 4.98 21.52
C ARG A 31 4.17 5.43 20.42
N ILE A 32 3.28 4.53 20.04
CA ILE A 32 2.23 4.79 19.05
C ILE A 32 0.91 4.93 19.79
N ALA A 33 0.23 6.06 19.61
CA ALA A 33 -1.15 6.24 20.06
C ALA A 33 -2.10 5.58 19.06
N GLY A 34 -3.16 4.96 19.57
CA GLY A 34 -4.28 4.48 18.75
C GLY A 34 -4.96 5.68 18.09
N GLY A 35 -4.97 5.68 16.77
CA GLY A 35 -5.50 6.76 15.96
C GLY A 35 -6.86 6.46 15.35
N PRO A 36 -7.26 7.28 14.36
CA PRO A 36 -8.57 7.20 13.71
C PRO A 36 -8.78 5.89 12.94
N HIS A 37 -10.07 5.59 12.74
CA HIS A 37 -10.52 4.74 11.64
C HIS A 37 -11.03 5.64 10.52
N ASP A 38 -10.73 5.29 9.27
CA ASP A 38 -11.22 5.99 8.08
C ASP A 38 -11.06 7.53 8.17
N ASP A 39 -12.17 8.27 8.05
CA ASP A 39 -12.26 9.73 8.03
C ASP A 39 -12.67 10.35 9.39
N ASP A 40 -12.42 9.66 10.51
CA ASP A 40 -12.63 10.21 11.86
C ASP A 40 -11.57 11.28 12.20
N TYR A 41 -11.67 12.43 11.53
CA TYR A 41 -10.79 13.58 11.72
C TYR A 41 -10.89 14.19 13.12
N HIS A 42 -12.03 13.99 13.80
CA HIS A 42 -12.20 14.42 15.20
C HIS A 42 -11.24 13.67 16.11
N TRP A 43 -11.10 12.35 15.92
CA TRP A 43 -10.13 11.56 16.67
C TRP A 43 -8.71 12.10 16.53
N THR A 44 -8.24 12.31 15.30
CA THR A 44 -6.91 12.89 15.04
C THR A 44 -6.75 14.25 15.71
N THR A 45 -7.76 15.12 15.60
CA THR A 45 -7.75 16.45 16.23
C THR A 45 -7.57 16.36 17.74
N VAL A 46 -8.34 15.51 18.42
CA VAL A 46 -8.27 15.36 19.87
C VAL A 46 -6.94 14.77 20.31
N LEU A 47 -6.48 13.71 19.66
CA LEU A 47 -5.23 13.04 20.05
C LEU A 47 -4.01 13.94 19.85
N MET A 48 -3.97 14.69 18.75
CA MET A 48 -2.90 15.65 18.51
C MET A 48 -2.95 16.81 19.53
N ARG A 49 -4.13 17.37 19.80
CA ARG A 49 -4.26 18.47 20.77
C ARG A 49 -3.86 18.06 22.20
N GLU A 50 -4.33 16.90 22.66
CA GLU A 50 -4.21 16.50 24.07
C GLU A 50 -2.94 15.69 24.37
N ALA A 51 -2.43 14.93 23.39
CA ALA A 51 -1.45 13.88 23.64
C ALA A 51 -0.22 13.90 22.72
N ALA A 52 -0.11 14.80 21.73
CA ALA A 52 1.02 14.81 20.78
C ALA A 52 2.37 14.77 21.48
N ALA A 53 2.57 15.57 22.53
CA ALA A 53 3.82 15.64 23.30
C ALA A 53 4.22 14.34 24.02
N ARG A 54 3.36 13.32 24.04
CA ARG A 54 3.58 12.03 24.72
C ARG A 54 3.67 10.83 23.77
N MET A 55 3.53 11.07 22.46
CA MET A 55 3.62 10.03 21.43
C MET A 55 4.75 10.32 20.44
N GLU A 56 5.26 9.25 19.85
CA GLU A 56 6.18 9.28 18.71
C GLU A 56 5.46 8.98 17.40
N GLY A 57 4.34 8.26 17.44
CA GLY A 57 3.47 8.05 16.30
C GLY A 57 1.98 8.05 16.66
N LEU A 58 1.14 8.30 15.66
CA LEU A 58 -0.31 8.18 15.72
C LEU A 58 -0.75 7.18 14.64
N SER A 59 -1.53 6.17 15.01
CA SER A 59 -1.95 5.16 14.04
C SER A 59 -3.03 5.64 13.07
N LEU A 60 -3.28 4.93 11.97
CA LEU A 60 -4.41 5.13 11.06
C LEU A 60 -4.82 3.77 10.50
N HIS A 61 -6.10 3.46 10.59
CA HIS A 61 -6.66 2.20 10.10
C HIS A 61 -7.58 2.47 8.91
N TYR A 62 -7.30 1.85 7.77
CA TYR A 62 -8.13 1.96 6.56
C TYR A 62 -8.11 0.69 5.72
N TYR A 63 -9.26 0.04 5.58
CA TYR A 63 -9.42 -1.16 4.76
C TYR A 63 -10.11 -0.86 3.43
N SER A 64 -9.57 -1.42 2.35
CA SER A 64 -10.24 -1.43 1.05
C SER A 64 -11.22 -2.59 0.98
N LEU A 65 -12.51 -2.27 0.94
CA LEU A 65 -13.59 -3.24 0.83
C LEU A 65 -14.76 -2.66 0.05
N ILE A 66 -15.53 -3.52 -0.63
CA ILE A 66 -16.69 -3.09 -1.43
C ILE A 66 -17.78 -2.52 -0.52
N GLN A 67 -18.22 -3.30 0.48
CA GLN A 67 -19.23 -2.88 1.44
C GLN A 67 -19.05 -3.61 2.78
N TRP A 68 -19.16 -2.87 3.89
CA TRP A 68 -18.85 -3.41 5.21
C TRP A 68 -19.75 -4.58 5.62
N ASN A 69 -21.06 -4.45 5.41
CA ASN A 69 -22.07 -5.44 5.77
C ASN A 69 -22.31 -6.50 4.68
N ASP A 70 -21.68 -6.36 3.52
CA ASP A 70 -21.85 -7.24 2.36
C ASP A 70 -20.53 -7.33 1.59
N LYS A 71 -19.50 -7.84 2.29
CA LYS A 71 -18.18 -8.05 1.70
C LYS A 71 -18.30 -9.05 0.55
N LYS A 72 -17.57 -8.81 -0.53
CA LYS A 72 -17.64 -9.59 -1.77
C LYS A 72 -16.50 -10.60 -1.87
N SER A 73 -16.61 -11.52 -2.83
CA SER A 73 -15.64 -12.60 -3.01
C SER A 73 -14.24 -12.07 -3.35
N ALA A 74 -13.23 -12.75 -2.81
CA ALA A 74 -11.85 -12.51 -3.21
C ALA A 74 -11.56 -12.98 -4.65
N THR A 75 -12.32 -13.96 -5.19
CA THR A 75 -11.99 -14.66 -6.44
C THR A 75 -13.05 -14.55 -7.54
N GLN A 76 -14.31 -14.30 -7.16
CA GLN A 76 -15.43 -14.18 -8.08
C GLN A 76 -15.85 -12.72 -8.14
N PHE A 77 -15.30 -12.00 -9.10
CA PHE A 77 -15.60 -10.58 -9.27
C PHE A 77 -15.47 -10.13 -10.72
N ASP A 78 -16.13 -9.03 -11.05
CA ASP A 78 -16.11 -8.41 -12.37
C ASP A 78 -15.29 -7.09 -12.40
N GLU A 79 -15.35 -6.38 -13.52
CA GLU A 79 -14.66 -5.10 -13.69
C GLU A 79 -15.21 -3.99 -12.78
N SER A 80 -16.49 -4.06 -12.39
CA SER A 80 -17.10 -3.10 -11.47
C SER A 80 -16.51 -3.21 -10.08
N GLU A 81 -16.36 -4.43 -9.57
CA GLU A 81 -15.72 -4.70 -8.29
C GLU A 81 -14.20 -4.45 -8.33
N TRP A 82 -13.54 -4.71 -9.47
CA TRP A 82 -12.15 -4.30 -9.70
C TRP A 82 -11.97 -2.79 -9.57
N PHE A 83 -12.75 -2.02 -10.35
CA PHE A 83 -12.70 -0.56 -10.37
C PHE A 83 -13.01 0.02 -8.99
N THR A 84 -14.09 -0.44 -8.36
CA THR A 84 -14.52 0.04 -7.04
C THR A 84 -13.44 -0.18 -5.98
N LEU A 85 -12.81 -1.36 -5.95
CA LEU A 85 -11.81 -1.66 -4.94
C LEU A 85 -10.52 -0.83 -5.15
N LEU A 86 -10.09 -0.63 -6.39
CA LEU A 86 -8.93 0.22 -6.69
C LEU A 86 -9.22 1.71 -6.39
N LYS A 87 -10.45 2.18 -6.64
CA LYS A 87 -10.89 3.51 -6.21
C LYS A 87 -10.83 3.68 -4.70
N LYS A 88 -11.20 2.65 -3.93
CA LYS A 88 -11.05 2.63 -2.46
C LYS A 88 -9.57 2.64 -2.05
N ALA A 89 -8.72 1.85 -2.71
CA ALA A 89 -7.29 1.87 -2.44
C ALA A 89 -6.68 3.26 -2.61
N LEU A 90 -7.04 3.96 -3.70
CA LEU A 90 -6.60 5.33 -3.97
C LEU A 90 -7.12 6.35 -2.95
N PHE A 91 -8.27 6.11 -2.32
CA PHE A 91 -8.86 7.03 -1.36
C PHE A 91 -8.01 7.20 -0.09
N ILE A 92 -7.12 6.25 0.23
CA ILE A 92 -6.19 6.39 1.35
C ILE A 92 -5.28 7.62 1.21
N ASP A 93 -5.01 8.08 0.00
CA ASP A 93 -4.27 9.32 -0.27
C ASP A 93 -5.00 10.54 0.31
N THR A 94 -6.33 10.56 0.15
CA THR A 94 -7.18 11.60 0.75
C THR A 94 -7.10 11.54 2.27
N LEU A 95 -7.23 10.35 2.85
CA LEU A 95 -7.20 10.17 4.29
C LEU A 95 -5.86 10.60 4.90
N ILE A 96 -4.74 10.15 4.31
CA ILE A 96 -3.40 10.53 4.76
C ILE A 96 -3.23 12.04 4.65
N SER A 97 -3.62 12.65 3.53
CA SER A 97 -3.50 14.11 3.34
C SER A 97 -4.28 14.91 4.39
N GLN A 98 -5.54 14.53 4.65
CA GLN A 98 -6.40 15.24 5.59
C GLN A 98 -5.97 15.04 7.04
N HIS A 99 -5.64 13.81 7.44
CA HIS A 99 -5.10 13.54 8.79
C HIS A 99 -3.76 14.23 9.00
N SER A 100 -2.87 14.20 8.01
CA SER A 100 -1.57 14.88 8.06
C SER A 100 -1.73 16.40 8.19
N ALA A 101 -2.69 17.01 7.49
CA ALA A 101 -2.96 18.45 7.62
C ALA A 101 -3.42 18.83 9.05
N ILE A 102 -4.22 17.97 9.69
CA ILE A 102 -4.59 18.16 11.11
C ILE A 102 -3.36 17.99 12.00
N MET A 103 -2.52 17.00 11.74
CA MET A 103 -1.28 16.80 12.50
C MET A 103 -0.34 18.00 12.35
N ASP A 104 -0.19 18.56 11.15
CA ASP A 104 0.65 19.73 10.87
C ASP A 104 0.23 20.97 11.68
N HIS A 105 -1.07 21.12 11.97
CA HIS A 105 -1.56 22.22 12.83
C HIS A 105 -0.99 22.16 14.26
N TYR A 106 -0.80 20.97 14.81
CA TYR A 106 -0.32 20.76 16.18
C TYR A 106 1.17 20.38 16.25
N ASP A 107 1.75 19.90 15.16
CA ASP A 107 3.10 19.36 15.03
C ASP A 107 3.69 19.69 13.64
N PRO A 108 4.00 20.97 13.36
CA PRO A 108 4.46 21.42 12.04
C PRO A 108 5.84 20.87 11.66
N ASP A 109 6.66 20.51 12.64
CA ASP A 109 7.99 19.91 12.44
C ASP A 109 7.92 18.40 12.11
N LYS A 110 6.71 17.83 12.01
CA LYS A 110 6.44 16.43 11.68
C LYS A 110 7.16 15.42 12.59
N ARG A 111 7.25 15.74 13.90
CA ARG A 111 7.89 14.86 14.90
C ARG A 111 7.09 13.59 15.13
N VAL A 112 5.76 13.68 15.12
CA VAL A 112 4.86 12.53 15.27
C VAL A 112 4.63 11.88 13.91
N GLY A 113 5.10 10.64 13.74
CA GLY A 113 4.85 9.88 12.52
C GLY A 113 3.38 9.47 12.41
N LEU A 114 2.83 9.52 11.20
CA LEU A 114 1.59 8.83 10.88
C LEU A 114 1.93 7.36 10.60
N ILE A 115 1.25 6.44 11.30
CA ILE A 115 1.53 5.01 11.27
C ILE A 115 0.30 4.29 10.70
N VAL A 116 0.32 3.91 9.42
CA VAL A 116 -0.81 3.21 8.78
C VAL A 116 -0.73 1.72 9.12
N ASP A 117 -0.99 1.35 10.37
CA ASP A 117 -0.72 0.03 10.93
C ASP A 117 -1.82 -1.02 10.70
N GLU A 118 -2.91 -0.64 10.04
CA GLU A 118 -3.88 -1.57 9.47
C GLU A 118 -4.38 -1.07 8.11
N TRP A 119 -3.99 -1.78 7.05
CA TRP A 119 -4.49 -1.53 5.69
C TRP A 119 -4.54 -2.80 4.85
N GLY A 120 -5.17 -2.71 3.68
CA GLY A 120 -5.26 -3.80 2.70
C GLY A 120 -6.71 -4.18 2.38
N THR A 121 -6.87 -5.27 1.65
CA THR A 121 -8.18 -5.75 1.21
C THR A 121 -8.89 -6.57 2.29
N TRP A 122 -10.20 -6.33 2.43
CA TRP A 122 -11.06 -7.14 3.27
C TRP A 122 -12.26 -7.67 2.47
N HIS A 123 -12.17 -8.94 2.08
CA HIS A 123 -13.17 -9.68 1.33
C HIS A 123 -14.08 -10.50 2.24
N ALA A 124 -15.10 -11.15 1.67
CA ALA A 124 -15.77 -12.25 2.34
C ALA A 124 -14.78 -13.39 2.60
N ALA A 125 -14.93 -14.08 3.74
CA ALA A 125 -14.17 -15.28 4.00
C ALA A 125 -14.48 -16.36 2.95
N GLU A 126 -13.48 -17.18 2.59
CA GLU A 126 -13.68 -18.22 1.58
C GLU A 126 -14.81 -19.19 1.98
N PRO A 127 -15.65 -19.63 1.03
CA PRO A 127 -16.73 -20.58 1.31
C PRO A 127 -16.23 -21.83 2.03
N GLY A 128 -16.95 -22.23 3.10
CA GLY A 128 -16.62 -23.39 3.90
C GLY A 128 -15.57 -23.15 5.01
N THR A 129 -15.01 -21.94 5.11
CA THR A 129 -14.15 -21.55 6.23
C THR A 129 -14.96 -20.90 7.37
N ASN A 130 -14.37 -20.83 8.57
CA ASN A 130 -14.96 -20.05 9.65
C ASN A 130 -14.81 -18.55 9.35
N PRO A 131 -15.91 -17.76 9.24
CA PRO A 131 -15.82 -16.35 8.90
C PRO A 131 -14.94 -15.53 9.86
N ALA A 132 -14.86 -15.92 11.14
CA ALA A 132 -14.05 -15.23 12.14
C ALA A 132 -12.53 -15.43 11.95
N PHE A 133 -12.11 -16.39 11.12
CA PHE A 133 -10.70 -16.60 10.78
C PHE A 133 -10.22 -15.66 9.69
N LEU A 134 -11.14 -14.96 9.00
CA LEU A 134 -10.82 -13.95 7.98
C LEU A 134 -9.90 -14.50 6.87
N TYR A 135 -10.01 -15.81 6.59
CA TYR A 135 -9.29 -16.46 5.51
C TYR A 135 -9.93 -16.07 4.18
N GLN A 136 -9.18 -15.40 3.33
CA GLN A 136 -9.58 -14.98 1.99
C GLN A 136 -8.47 -15.30 1.00
N GLN A 137 -8.81 -15.53 -0.25
CA GLN A 137 -7.81 -15.70 -1.30
C GLN A 137 -7.12 -14.37 -1.66
N ASN A 138 -6.01 -14.44 -2.40
CA ASN A 138 -5.23 -13.29 -2.84
C ASN A 138 -4.95 -13.37 -4.36
N THR A 139 -5.37 -12.35 -5.09
CA THR A 139 -5.41 -12.30 -6.56
C THR A 139 -4.50 -11.20 -7.13
N LEU A 140 -4.40 -11.12 -8.46
CA LEU A 140 -3.74 -10.00 -9.14
C LEU A 140 -4.32 -8.63 -8.74
N ARG A 141 -5.64 -8.54 -8.43
CA ARG A 141 -6.27 -7.31 -7.92
C ARG A 141 -5.61 -6.83 -6.63
N ASP A 142 -5.34 -7.75 -5.71
CA ASP A 142 -4.71 -7.45 -4.42
C ASP A 142 -3.25 -7.00 -4.61
N ALA A 143 -2.54 -7.56 -5.60
CA ALA A 143 -1.20 -7.12 -5.97
C ALA A 143 -1.18 -5.67 -6.51
N VAL A 144 -2.05 -5.35 -7.47
CA VAL A 144 -2.15 -3.97 -8.02
C VAL A 144 -2.50 -2.98 -6.91
N LEU A 145 -3.45 -3.35 -6.04
CA LEU A 145 -3.82 -2.54 -4.88
C LEU A 145 -2.64 -2.27 -3.94
N ALA A 146 -1.84 -3.29 -3.61
CA ALA A 146 -0.66 -3.12 -2.76
C ALA A 146 0.36 -2.17 -3.41
N GLY A 147 0.63 -2.32 -4.70
CA GLY A 147 1.57 -1.45 -5.44
C GLY A 147 1.14 0.02 -5.44
N VAL A 148 -0.14 0.29 -5.71
CA VAL A 148 -0.71 1.65 -5.68
C VAL A 148 -0.64 2.24 -4.27
N THR A 149 -0.98 1.45 -3.24
CA THR A 149 -0.94 1.91 -1.85
C THR A 149 0.49 2.27 -1.43
N PHE A 150 1.50 1.47 -1.84
CA PHE A 150 2.90 1.82 -1.61
C PHE A 150 3.31 3.13 -2.25
N HIS A 151 2.90 3.38 -3.50
CA HIS A 151 3.21 4.66 -4.15
C HIS A 151 2.65 5.85 -3.37
N ILE A 152 1.46 5.72 -2.79
CA ILE A 152 0.86 6.74 -1.93
C ILE A 152 1.69 6.92 -0.64
N PHE A 153 2.08 5.82 0.03
CA PHE A 153 2.95 5.94 1.21
C PHE A 153 4.30 6.58 0.88
N HIS A 154 4.86 6.28 -0.29
CA HIS A 154 6.09 6.93 -0.74
C HIS A 154 5.89 8.43 -0.94
N GLU A 155 4.78 8.86 -1.55
CA GLU A 155 4.47 10.28 -1.75
C GLU A 155 4.41 11.04 -0.42
N HIS A 156 3.83 10.42 0.61
CA HIS A 156 3.68 10.98 1.97
C HIS A 156 4.79 10.55 2.94
N CYS A 157 5.97 10.13 2.46
CA CYS A 157 7.02 9.55 3.31
C CYS A 157 7.65 10.54 4.30
N ASP A 158 7.34 11.83 4.20
CA ASP A 158 7.75 12.86 5.15
C ASP A 158 6.92 12.81 6.45
N ARG A 159 5.67 12.32 6.39
CA ARG A 159 4.79 12.14 7.56
C ARG A 159 4.49 10.66 7.84
N VAL A 160 4.29 9.84 6.82
CA VAL A 160 4.03 8.39 6.95
C VAL A 160 5.36 7.67 7.16
N HIS A 161 5.62 7.25 8.40
CA HIS A 161 6.91 6.62 8.77
C HIS A 161 6.82 5.09 8.86
N MET A 162 5.61 4.54 8.94
CA MET A 162 5.38 3.11 9.07
C MET A 162 4.01 2.75 8.48
N ALA A 163 3.94 1.56 7.88
CA ALA A 163 2.68 0.96 7.49
C ALA A 163 2.74 -0.56 7.68
N ASN A 164 1.62 -1.17 8.06
CA ASN A 164 1.52 -2.61 8.31
C ASN A 164 0.26 -3.16 7.64
N ILE A 165 0.45 -4.01 6.63
CA ILE A 165 -0.67 -4.63 5.94
C ILE A 165 -1.32 -5.70 6.82
N ALA A 166 -2.63 -5.77 6.76
CA ALA A 166 -3.44 -6.75 7.48
C ALA A 166 -3.72 -7.97 6.58
N GLN A 167 -3.24 -9.17 6.89
CA GLN A 167 -2.23 -9.53 7.89
C GLN A 167 -1.12 -10.37 7.23
N THR A 168 -0.24 -10.99 8.02
CA THR A 168 0.96 -11.64 7.45
C THR A 168 0.67 -13.01 6.82
N VAL A 169 -0.06 -13.89 7.51
CA VAL A 169 -0.25 -15.30 7.09
C VAL A 169 -1.70 -15.72 7.30
N ASN A 170 -2.32 -16.34 6.28
CA ASN A 170 -3.69 -16.89 6.27
C ASN A 170 -4.85 -15.92 6.54
N VAL A 171 -4.58 -14.68 6.91
CA VAL A 171 -5.58 -13.73 7.39
C VAL A 171 -5.56 -12.49 6.51
N LEU A 172 -6.73 -12.09 6.01
CA LEU A 172 -6.94 -10.91 5.18
C LEU A 172 -6.00 -10.89 3.95
N GLN A 173 -5.35 -9.77 3.63
CA GLN A 173 -4.46 -9.64 2.47
C GLN A 173 -3.08 -10.24 2.75
N ALA A 174 -3.06 -11.55 2.99
CA ALA A 174 -1.89 -12.29 3.44
C ALA A 174 -0.72 -12.27 2.45
N MET A 175 0.51 -12.32 2.98
CA MET A 175 1.71 -12.59 2.20
C MET A 175 1.79 -14.07 1.82
N ILE A 176 1.37 -14.93 2.74
CA ILE A 176 1.54 -16.38 2.67
C ILE A 176 0.22 -17.05 3.03
N LEU A 177 -0.13 -18.10 2.29
CA LEU A 177 -1.18 -19.04 2.68
C LEU A 177 -0.57 -20.42 2.97
N THR A 178 -1.08 -21.11 3.98
CA THR A 178 -0.59 -22.43 4.41
C THR A 178 -1.73 -23.44 4.58
N GLU A 179 -1.50 -24.69 4.19
CA GLU A 179 -2.41 -25.83 4.42
C GLU A 179 -1.57 -27.02 4.90
N GLY A 180 -1.60 -27.29 6.21
CA GLY A 180 -0.71 -28.29 6.81
C GLY A 180 0.76 -27.93 6.57
N GLU A 181 1.50 -28.82 5.89
CA GLU A 181 2.90 -28.59 5.50
C GLU A 181 3.06 -27.77 4.21
N LYS A 182 1.97 -27.52 3.47
CA LYS A 182 2.02 -26.77 2.21
C LYS A 182 2.04 -25.28 2.48
N MET A 183 2.74 -24.56 1.62
CA MET A 183 2.87 -23.11 1.64
C MET A 183 2.80 -22.59 0.20
N LEU A 184 2.18 -21.43 0.01
CA LEU A 184 2.28 -20.67 -1.22
C LEU A 184 2.54 -19.19 -0.94
N LEU A 185 3.14 -18.51 -1.91
CA LEU A 185 3.35 -17.07 -1.91
C LEU A 185 2.21 -16.41 -2.68
N THR A 186 1.64 -15.36 -2.12
CA THR A 186 0.53 -14.65 -2.76
C THR A 186 1.04 -13.65 -3.80
N PRO A 187 0.19 -13.22 -4.75
CA PRO A 187 0.49 -12.06 -5.59
C PRO A 187 0.93 -10.83 -4.79
N THR A 188 0.32 -10.59 -3.62
CA THR A 188 0.73 -9.49 -2.72
C THR A 188 2.16 -9.66 -2.20
N TYR A 189 2.59 -10.87 -1.80
CA TYR A 189 3.99 -11.12 -1.41
C TYR A 189 4.97 -10.70 -2.50
N HIS A 190 4.64 -11.01 -3.76
CA HIS A 190 5.51 -10.68 -4.87
C HIS A 190 5.67 -9.17 -5.08
N VAL A 191 4.64 -8.37 -4.80
CA VAL A 191 4.75 -6.91 -4.84
C VAL A 191 5.65 -6.40 -3.72
N PHE A 192 5.49 -6.89 -2.48
CA PHE A 192 6.40 -6.57 -1.39
C PHE A 192 7.85 -6.91 -1.74
N GLU A 193 8.08 -8.04 -2.41
CA GLU A 193 9.41 -8.47 -2.86
C GLU A 193 9.97 -7.57 -3.96
N MET A 194 9.18 -7.26 -4.98
CA MET A 194 9.58 -6.37 -6.08
C MET A 194 9.90 -4.94 -5.60
N PHE A 195 9.25 -4.49 -4.51
CA PHE A 195 9.36 -3.13 -4.00
C PHE A 195 10.46 -2.96 -2.93
N LYS A 196 11.21 -4.02 -2.58
CA LYS A 196 12.27 -3.97 -1.56
C LYS A 196 13.32 -2.89 -1.78
N GLY A 197 13.59 -2.51 -3.04
CA GLY A 197 14.54 -1.44 -3.36
C GLY A 197 14.11 -0.05 -2.91
N HIS A 198 12.84 0.14 -2.51
CA HIS A 198 12.35 1.37 -1.88
C HIS A 198 12.64 1.46 -0.39
N GLN A 199 12.98 0.35 0.27
CA GLN A 199 13.28 0.36 1.71
C GLN A 199 14.53 1.20 1.98
N ASP A 200 14.40 2.15 2.92
CA ASP A 200 15.43 3.13 3.29
C ASP A 200 16.00 3.96 2.12
N ALA A 201 15.30 3.99 0.98
CA ALA A 201 15.73 4.73 -0.20
C ALA A 201 15.21 6.17 -0.17
N ALA A 202 15.97 7.09 -0.77
CA ALA A 202 15.53 8.46 -0.95
C ALA A 202 14.49 8.53 -2.07
N ARG A 203 13.26 8.97 -1.75
CA ARG A 203 12.23 9.21 -2.77
C ARG A 203 12.73 10.20 -3.83
N LEU A 204 12.49 9.88 -5.10
CA LEU A 204 12.69 10.79 -6.21
C LEU A 204 11.33 11.35 -6.66
N PRO A 205 11.17 12.68 -6.77
CA PRO A 205 9.94 13.27 -7.29
C PRO A 205 9.65 12.78 -8.72
N ILE A 206 8.40 12.41 -8.98
CA ILE A 206 7.89 12.08 -10.31
C ILE A 206 6.73 13.02 -10.63
N LEU A 207 6.78 13.62 -11.82
CA LEU A 207 5.60 14.24 -12.42
C LEU A 207 5.01 13.26 -13.43
N LEU A 208 3.91 12.60 -13.04
CA LEU A 208 3.20 11.67 -13.91
C LEU A 208 2.05 12.39 -14.60
N GLN A 209 2.04 12.37 -15.93
CA GLN A 209 0.92 12.81 -16.76
C GLN A 209 0.41 11.61 -17.53
N GLY A 210 -0.89 11.33 -17.43
CA GLY A 210 -1.47 10.12 -17.99
C GLY A 210 -2.97 10.25 -18.22
N GLN A 211 -3.54 9.20 -18.80
CA GLN A 211 -4.97 9.09 -19.01
C GLN A 211 -5.64 8.48 -17.76
N ASP A 212 -6.93 8.73 -17.64
CA ASP A 212 -7.76 8.07 -16.66
C ASP A 212 -8.23 6.71 -17.18
N TYR A 213 -8.28 5.73 -16.29
CA TYR A 213 -9.12 4.56 -16.45
C TYR A 213 -10.55 4.96 -16.09
N VAL A 214 -11.42 5.02 -17.11
CA VAL A 214 -12.83 5.38 -16.98
C VAL A 214 -13.70 4.12 -17.00
N PHE A 215 -14.61 4.00 -16.04
CA PHE A 215 -15.57 2.91 -15.96
C PHE A 215 -16.91 3.42 -15.42
N ASN A 216 -18.01 3.12 -16.12
CA ASN A 216 -19.38 3.50 -15.73
C ASN A 216 -19.57 4.98 -15.34
N GLY A 217 -18.84 5.90 -15.98
CA GLY A 217 -18.95 7.34 -15.75
C GLY A 217 -18.07 7.89 -14.63
N ASP A 218 -17.37 7.03 -13.89
CA ASP A 218 -16.33 7.41 -12.93
C ASP A 218 -14.93 7.24 -13.54
N ALA A 219 -13.94 7.90 -12.95
CA ALA A 219 -12.54 7.88 -13.38
C ALA A 219 -11.58 7.65 -12.20
N ILE A 220 -10.53 6.87 -12.43
CA ILE A 220 -9.33 6.78 -11.58
C ILE A 220 -8.08 6.87 -12.47
N PRO A 221 -6.90 7.25 -11.95
CA PRO A 221 -5.67 7.25 -12.74
C PRO A 221 -5.41 5.86 -13.34
N GLN A 222 -5.11 5.78 -14.64
CA GLN A 222 -4.74 4.50 -15.26
C GLN A 222 -3.41 3.98 -14.72
N VAL A 223 -2.46 4.89 -14.47
CA VAL A 223 -1.12 4.57 -14.00
C VAL A 223 -0.86 5.23 -12.66
N SER A 224 -0.24 4.46 -11.76
CA SER A 224 0.39 4.96 -10.53
C SER A 224 1.87 4.60 -10.59
N ALA A 225 2.77 5.51 -10.22
CA ALA A 225 4.20 5.26 -10.27
C ALA A 225 4.95 5.89 -9.09
N SER A 226 6.10 5.32 -8.75
CA SER A 226 7.01 5.86 -7.75
C SER A 226 8.46 5.59 -8.14
N ALA A 227 9.38 6.41 -7.65
CA ALA A 227 10.81 6.17 -7.81
C ALA A 227 11.57 6.50 -6.53
N SER A 228 12.66 5.77 -6.32
CA SER A 228 13.60 6.07 -5.25
C SER A 228 15.02 5.73 -5.67
N ARG A 229 15.98 6.37 -5.01
CA ARG A 229 17.41 6.07 -5.14
C ARG A 229 17.92 5.49 -3.83
N ASN A 230 18.54 4.31 -3.90
CA ASN A 230 19.14 3.69 -2.72
C ASN A 230 20.53 4.28 -2.41
N SER A 231 21.13 3.87 -1.29
CA SER A 231 22.47 4.32 -0.86
C SER A 231 23.61 3.93 -1.80
N ARG A 232 23.38 2.98 -2.71
CA ARG A 232 24.33 2.56 -3.76
C ARG A 232 24.19 3.36 -5.06
N GLY A 233 23.20 4.26 -5.13
CA GLY A 233 22.92 5.07 -6.32
C GLY A 233 22.00 4.42 -7.34
N GLU A 234 21.57 3.17 -7.11
CA GLU A 234 20.61 2.48 -7.99
C GLU A 234 19.24 3.14 -7.88
N ILE A 235 18.58 3.36 -9.01
CA ILE A 235 17.24 3.94 -9.05
C ILE A 235 16.25 2.82 -9.32
N LEU A 236 15.27 2.67 -8.42
CA LEU A 236 14.11 1.81 -8.64
C LEU A 236 12.95 2.66 -9.10
N VAL A 237 12.39 2.35 -10.27
CA VAL A 237 11.12 2.91 -10.77
C VAL A 237 10.08 1.79 -10.73
N THR A 238 9.01 1.99 -9.97
CA THR A 238 7.86 1.10 -9.95
C THR A 238 6.64 1.77 -10.57
N ALA A 239 5.82 0.98 -11.26
CA ALA A 239 4.60 1.47 -11.86
C ALA A 239 3.52 0.38 -11.87
N CYS A 240 2.27 0.80 -11.69
CA CYS A 240 1.08 -0.04 -11.70
C CYS A 240 0.14 0.44 -12.79
N ASN A 241 -0.39 -0.47 -13.61
CA ASN A 241 -1.49 -0.19 -14.53
C ASN A 241 -2.80 -0.72 -13.95
N LEU A 242 -3.70 0.19 -13.60
CA LEU A 242 -4.99 -0.10 -12.96
C LEU A 242 -6.06 -0.49 -13.99
N ASN A 243 -5.86 -0.21 -15.27
CA ASN A 243 -6.80 -0.58 -16.33
C ASN A 243 -6.60 -2.07 -16.69
N PRO A 244 -7.64 -2.92 -16.56
CA PRO A 244 -7.53 -4.35 -16.83
C PRO A 244 -7.56 -4.68 -18.33
N ASN A 245 -7.93 -3.72 -19.17
CA ASN A 245 -8.20 -3.94 -20.59
C ASN A 245 -7.19 -3.25 -21.52
N GLN A 246 -6.52 -2.18 -21.07
CA GLN A 246 -5.66 -1.36 -21.93
C GLN A 246 -4.22 -1.29 -21.40
N PRO A 247 -3.20 -1.46 -22.27
CA PRO A 247 -1.84 -1.16 -21.90
C PRO A 247 -1.64 0.35 -21.71
N ALA A 248 -0.51 0.74 -21.13
CA ALA A 248 -0.11 2.14 -21.00
C ALA A 248 1.33 2.33 -21.48
N ASP A 249 1.54 3.15 -22.50
CA ASP A 249 2.87 3.54 -22.96
C ASP A 249 3.41 4.67 -22.09
N LEU A 250 4.59 4.47 -21.49
CA LEU A 250 5.26 5.46 -20.67
C LEU A 250 6.56 5.93 -21.30
N PHE A 251 6.72 7.25 -21.25
CA PHE A 251 7.92 7.99 -21.65
C PHE A 251 8.38 8.78 -20.43
N CYS A 252 9.56 8.47 -19.91
CA CYS A 252 10.11 9.08 -18.71
C CYS A 252 11.48 9.69 -19.02
N SER A 253 11.58 11.01 -18.89
CA SER A 253 12.87 11.71 -19.00
C SER A 253 13.54 11.81 -17.64
N LEU A 254 14.74 11.27 -17.55
CA LEU A 254 15.57 11.26 -16.35
C LEU A 254 16.34 12.58 -16.22
N HIS A 255 16.03 13.36 -15.19
CA HIS A 255 16.71 14.63 -14.91
C HIS A 255 17.66 14.49 -13.72
N GLY A 256 18.85 15.11 -13.81
CA GLY A 256 19.83 15.12 -12.72
C GLY A 256 20.48 13.75 -12.43
N THR A 257 20.37 12.81 -13.36
CA THR A 257 20.97 11.47 -13.26
C THR A 257 21.33 10.93 -14.63
N THR A 258 22.25 9.98 -14.67
CA THR A 258 22.57 9.15 -15.83
C THR A 258 22.43 7.70 -15.44
N ALA A 259 21.78 6.90 -16.28
CA ALA A 259 21.74 5.46 -16.17
C ALA A 259 22.22 4.88 -17.50
N THR A 260 22.86 3.71 -17.46
CA THR A 260 23.40 3.04 -18.64
C THR A 260 22.71 1.72 -18.93
N ARG A 261 22.02 1.17 -17.91
CA ARG A 261 21.31 -0.09 -18.02
C ARG A 261 19.98 -0.02 -17.31
N VAL A 262 18.98 -0.67 -17.91
CA VAL A 262 17.68 -0.96 -17.30
C VAL A 262 17.49 -2.47 -17.24
N THR A 263 17.03 -2.96 -16.09
CA THR A 263 16.54 -4.34 -15.93
C THR A 263 15.15 -4.29 -15.29
N GLY A 264 14.22 -5.11 -15.77
CA GLY A 264 12.84 -5.06 -15.32
C GLY A 264 12.29 -6.40 -14.86
N ARG A 265 11.28 -6.33 -14.00
CA ARG A 265 10.37 -7.44 -13.68
C ARG A 265 8.92 -6.94 -13.78
N VAL A 266 8.04 -7.83 -14.23
CA VAL A 266 6.60 -7.56 -14.33
C VAL A 266 5.81 -8.66 -13.63
N LEU A 267 4.79 -8.27 -12.88
CA LEU A 267 3.76 -9.13 -12.32
C LEU A 267 2.44 -8.79 -13.02
N THR A 268 1.86 -9.77 -13.71
CA THR A 268 0.55 -9.68 -14.38
C THR A 268 0.00 -11.09 -14.56
N ALA A 269 -1.21 -11.24 -15.09
CA ALA A 269 -1.83 -12.53 -15.38
C ALA A 269 -2.81 -12.41 -16.55
N ALA A 270 -3.41 -13.54 -16.95
CA ALA A 270 -4.39 -13.56 -18.03
C ALA A 270 -5.76 -12.97 -17.62
N SER A 271 -6.07 -12.94 -16.32
CA SER A 271 -7.33 -12.41 -15.80
C SER A 271 -7.14 -11.64 -14.49
N MET A 272 -8.03 -10.68 -14.23
CA MET A 272 -8.04 -9.88 -13.01
C MET A 272 -8.08 -10.73 -11.73
N ASN A 273 -8.82 -11.84 -11.78
CA ASN A 273 -9.01 -12.75 -10.67
C ASN A 273 -8.05 -13.95 -10.68
N SER A 274 -6.92 -13.88 -11.38
CA SER A 274 -5.90 -14.93 -11.31
C SER A 274 -5.23 -14.95 -9.92
N PHE A 275 -5.01 -16.15 -9.36
CA PHE A 275 -4.38 -16.36 -8.05
C PHE A 275 -3.59 -17.67 -7.96
N ASN A 276 -2.72 -17.76 -6.95
CA ASN A 276 -1.94 -18.95 -6.64
C ASN A 276 -2.73 -19.92 -5.75
N THR A 277 -2.67 -21.22 -6.01
CA THR A 277 -3.28 -22.26 -5.16
C THR A 277 -2.22 -23.26 -4.71
N PHE A 278 -2.53 -24.14 -3.76
CA PHE A 278 -1.58 -25.19 -3.38
C PHE A 278 -1.30 -26.19 -4.51
N ALA A 279 -2.21 -26.33 -5.49
CA ALA A 279 -2.01 -27.16 -6.68
C ALA A 279 -1.22 -26.43 -7.79
N SER A 280 -1.38 -25.10 -7.87
CA SER A 280 -0.70 -24.24 -8.84
C SER A 280 -0.13 -23.01 -8.12
N PRO A 281 1.00 -23.17 -7.38
CA PRO A 281 1.51 -22.11 -6.50
C PRO A 281 2.19 -20.96 -7.25
N HIS A 282 2.38 -21.11 -8.57
CA HIS A 282 3.13 -20.17 -9.41
C HIS A 282 2.30 -19.61 -10.59
N THR A 283 0.97 -19.57 -10.47
CA THR A 283 0.08 -19.01 -11.50
C THR A 283 0.33 -17.51 -11.74
N VAL A 284 0.60 -16.77 -10.66
CA VAL A 284 0.83 -15.32 -10.67
C VAL A 284 2.13 -15.06 -9.92
N ILE A 285 3.22 -14.94 -10.67
CA ILE A 285 4.58 -14.67 -10.18
C ILE A 285 5.24 -13.59 -11.04
N PRO A 286 6.23 -12.85 -10.52
CA PRO A 286 6.98 -11.91 -11.33
C PRO A 286 7.82 -12.66 -12.36
N VAL A 287 7.84 -12.15 -13.59
CA VAL A 287 8.72 -12.62 -14.66
C VAL A 287 9.67 -11.50 -15.10
N GLN A 288 10.74 -11.86 -15.79
CA GLN A 288 11.65 -10.88 -16.38
C GLN A 288 10.91 -9.99 -17.39
N PHE A 289 11.08 -8.68 -17.29
CA PHE A 289 10.53 -7.69 -18.21
C PHE A 289 11.64 -7.10 -19.07
N ASN A 290 11.59 -7.39 -20.36
CA ASN A 290 12.55 -6.91 -21.36
C ASN A 290 11.97 -5.78 -22.26
N GLY A 291 10.79 -5.27 -21.92
CA GLY A 291 10.08 -4.24 -22.70
C GLY A 291 10.50 -2.80 -22.39
N ALA A 292 11.53 -2.60 -21.55
CA ALA A 292 12.06 -1.28 -21.24
C ALA A 292 13.30 -0.98 -22.10
N THR A 293 13.34 0.22 -22.67
CA THR A 293 14.51 0.74 -23.37
C THR A 293 14.97 2.03 -22.72
N LEU A 294 16.28 2.23 -22.69
CA LEU A 294 16.91 3.43 -22.18
C LEU A 294 17.80 4.00 -23.29
N ASP A 295 17.47 5.20 -23.75
CA ASP A 295 18.22 5.93 -24.77
C ASP A 295 18.67 7.28 -24.20
N GLY A 296 19.94 7.36 -23.80
CA GLY A 296 20.46 8.50 -23.05
C GLY A 296 19.70 8.70 -21.73
N SER A 297 18.95 9.79 -21.62
CA SER A 297 18.10 10.10 -20.45
C SER A 297 16.64 9.67 -20.61
N ASP A 298 16.25 9.07 -21.74
CA ASP A 298 14.86 8.73 -22.00
C ASP A 298 14.60 7.23 -21.76
N LEU A 299 13.82 6.94 -20.73
CA LEU A 299 13.30 5.62 -20.41
C LEU A 299 11.93 5.44 -21.08
N LYS A 300 11.77 4.38 -21.87
CA LYS A 300 10.51 4.06 -22.57
C LYS A 300 10.10 2.62 -22.28
N PHE A 301 8.83 2.40 -21.97
CA PHE A 301 8.29 1.07 -21.76
C PHE A 301 6.76 1.07 -21.82
N THR A 302 6.18 -0.08 -22.17
CA THR A 302 4.74 -0.31 -22.15
C THR A 302 4.36 -1.13 -20.93
N LEU A 303 3.49 -0.62 -20.07
CA LEU A 303 2.87 -1.42 -19.02
C LEU A 303 1.76 -2.28 -19.62
N PRO A 304 1.79 -3.61 -19.42
CA PRO A 304 0.64 -4.46 -19.73
C PRO A 304 -0.62 -4.01 -18.95
N PRO A 305 -1.83 -4.36 -19.41
CA PRO A 305 -3.03 -4.25 -18.59
C PRO A 305 -2.86 -4.94 -17.24
N MET A 306 -3.52 -4.44 -16.18
CA MET A 306 -3.53 -5.04 -14.84
C MET A 306 -2.15 -5.55 -14.39
N SER A 307 -1.17 -4.65 -14.28
CA SER A 307 0.21 -5.05 -14.05
C SER A 307 0.91 -4.21 -13.00
N VAL A 308 1.94 -4.80 -12.39
CA VAL A 308 2.91 -4.13 -11.53
C VAL A 308 4.29 -4.37 -12.11
N ILE A 309 5.06 -3.31 -12.35
CA ILE A 309 6.41 -3.35 -12.89
C ILE A 309 7.39 -2.74 -11.88
N ALA A 310 8.58 -3.31 -11.83
CA ALA A 310 9.74 -2.77 -11.15
C ALA A 310 10.92 -2.73 -12.14
N LEU A 311 11.46 -1.53 -12.37
CA LEU A 311 12.62 -1.28 -13.24
C LEU A 311 13.77 -0.76 -12.38
N THR A 312 14.91 -1.45 -12.42
CA THR A 312 16.14 -0.97 -11.79
C THR A 312 17.03 -0.33 -12.86
N LEU A 313 17.42 0.92 -12.61
CA LEU A 313 18.35 1.69 -13.42
C LEU A 313 19.72 1.76 -12.72
N THR A 314 20.78 1.45 -13.46
CA THR A 314 22.18 1.47 -13.00
C THR A 314 23.08 2.19 -13.99
#